data_AF-A0A832H013-F1
#
_entry.id   AF-A0A832H013-F1
#
_cell.length_a   1.000
_cell.length_b   1.000
_cell.length_c   1.000
_cell.angle_alpha   90.00
_cell.angle_beta   90.00
_cell.angle_gamma   90.00
#
_symmetry.space_group_name_H-M   'P 1'
#
loop_
_entity.id
_entity.type
_entity.pdbx_description
1 polymer ?
#
loop_
_entity_poly.entity_id
_entity_poly.type
_entity_poly.pdbx_seq_one_letter_code
_entity_poly.pdbx_strand_id
1 'polypeptide(L)'
;MVLEKVVPFGRSLDEYQKMFNLTAIDFAKPILGVGDGPASFNAEGTKRGYAITSIDPIYKFTGSEIQARFEAVVDDIIAQIEATPDDWSWSYHGSPAELRANREKVLVAFLNDYENGKQEGRY
;
A
#
# COMPACT_ATOMS: atom_id res chain seq x y z
N MET A 1 -7.97 -15.52 -12.85
CA MET A 1 -8.13 -14.15 -12.32
C MET A 1 -7.29 -13.21 -13.17
N VAL A 2 -7.88 -12.17 -13.75
CA VAL A 2 -7.18 -11.19 -14.62
C VAL A 2 -6.65 -10.08 -13.74
N LEU A 3 -5.34 -10.09 -13.44
CA LEU A 3 -4.69 -9.05 -12.62
C LEU A 3 -4.13 -7.88 -13.44
N GLU A 4 -4.24 -7.93 -14.77
CA GLU A 4 -3.74 -6.91 -15.70
C GLU A 4 -4.37 -5.53 -15.49
N LYS A 5 -5.58 -5.48 -14.88
CA LYS A 5 -6.32 -4.24 -14.58
C LYS A 5 -6.23 -3.80 -13.12
N VAL A 6 -5.50 -4.55 -12.27
CA VAL A 6 -5.34 -4.21 -10.86
C VAL A 6 -4.25 -3.15 -10.75
N VAL A 7 -4.60 -2.00 -10.20
CA VAL A 7 -3.66 -0.92 -9.92
C VAL A 7 -2.93 -1.24 -8.61
N PRO A 8 -1.61 -1.48 -8.62
CA PRO A 8 -0.84 -1.78 -7.41
C PRO A 8 -0.52 -0.49 -6.64
N PHE A 9 -1.53 0.18 -6.09
CA PHE A 9 -1.40 1.41 -5.31
C PHE A 9 -1.55 1.12 -3.81
N GLY A 10 -0.43 0.98 -3.11
CA GLY A 10 -0.41 0.74 -1.66
C GLY A 10 -0.71 1.98 -0.82
N ARG A 11 -1.09 1.75 0.43
CA ARG A 11 -1.22 2.80 1.46
C ARG A 11 -0.35 2.51 2.68
N SER A 12 0.03 3.57 3.39
CA SER A 12 0.86 3.51 4.59
C SER A 12 0.08 3.07 5.83
N LEU A 13 0.81 2.75 6.91
CA LEU A 13 0.18 2.49 8.21
C LEU A 13 -0.62 3.68 8.73
N ASP A 14 -0.09 4.89 8.56
CA ASP A 14 -0.78 6.12 8.94
C ASP A 14 -2.11 6.31 8.18
N GLU A 15 -2.13 5.98 6.89
CA GLU A 15 -3.37 6.02 6.08
C GLU A 15 -4.40 5.00 6.57
N TYR A 16 -3.99 3.76 6.85
CA TYR A 16 -4.90 2.75 7.42
C TYR A 16 -5.44 3.17 8.79
N GLN A 17 -4.59 3.73 9.65
CA GLN A 17 -5.01 4.27 10.95
C GLN A 17 -6.09 5.35 10.79
N LYS A 18 -5.90 6.30 9.86
CA LYS A 18 -6.87 7.37 9.62
C LYS A 18 -8.16 6.89 8.95
N MET A 19 -8.05 5.96 8.00
CA MET A 19 -9.21 5.43 7.26
C MET A 19 -10.14 4.60 8.13
N PHE A 20 -9.58 3.75 9.00
CA PHE A 20 -10.35 2.82 9.82
C PHE A 20 -10.43 3.23 11.30
N ASN A 21 -9.86 4.39 11.65
CA ASN A 21 -9.75 4.88 13.03
C ASN A 21 -9.12 3.84 13.97
N LEU A 22 -8.06 3.17 13.52
CA LEU A 22 -7.40 2.11 14.29
C LEU A 22 -6.69 2.69 15.51
N THR A 23 -6.99 2.10 16.67
CA THR A 23 -6.44 2.50 17.96
C THR A 23 -5.40 1.51 18.47
N ALA A 24 -4.71 1.86 19.55
CA ALA A 24 -3.79 0.93 20.22
C ALA A 24 -4.47 -0.39 20.67
N ILE A 25 -5.78 -0.34 20.98
CA ILE A 25 -6.55 -1.54 21.37
C ILE A 25 -6.72 -2.48 20.17
N ASP A 26 -6.85 -1.94 18.97
CA ASP A 26 -6.99 -2.73 17.74
C ASP A 26 -5.64 -3.35 17.35
N PHE A 27 -4.54 -2.60 17.45
CA PHE A 27 -3.18 -3.10 17.21
C PHE A 27 -2.69 -4.13 18.23
N ALA A 28 -3.37 -4.27 19.38
CA ALA A 28 -3.12 -5.33 20.34
C ALA A 28 -3.70 -6.70 19.92
N LYS A 29 -4.46 -6.74 18.81
CA LYS A 29 -5.07 -7.96 18.25
C LYS A 29 -4.38 -8.33 16.94
N PRO A 30 -4.43 -9.61 16.53
CA PRO A 30 -4.07 -10.01 15.17
C PRO A 30 -4.97 -9.30 14.13
N ILE A 31 -4.37 -8.78 13.07
CA ILE A 31 -5.07 -8.10 11.98
C ILE A 31 -4.84 -8.87 10.67
N LEU A 32 -5.93 -9.15 9.96
CA LEU A 32 -5.90 -9.66 8.58
C LEU A 32 -6.26 -8.53 7.62
N GLY A 33 -5.30 -8.12 6.78
CA GLY A 33 -5.54 -7.23 5.66
C GLY A 33 -5.89 -8.03 4.39
N VAL A 34 -6.94 -7.62 3.67
CA VAL A 34 -7.45 -8.34 2.48
C VAL A 34 -7.50 -7.38 1.31
N GLY A 35 -6.77 -7.72 0.24
CA GLY A 35 -6.62 -6.82 -0.91
C GLY A 35 -5.67 -5.66 -0.60
N ASP A 36 -4.65 -5.90 0.22
CA ASP A 36 -3.73 -4.87 0.70
C ASP A 36 -2.84 -4.32 -0.43
N GLY A 37 -2.67 -5.06 -1.53
CA GLY A 37 -1.73 -4.72 -2.59
C GLY A 37 -0.31 -4.49 -2.05
N PRO A 38 0.48 -3.58 -2.65
CA PRO A 38 1.80 -3.23 -2.16
C PRO A 38 1.75 -2.16 -1.04
N ALA A 39 0.86 -2.33 -0.06
CA ALA A 39 0.76 -1.45 1.08
C ALA A 39 1.93 -1.67 2.06
N SER A 40 2.42 -0.59 2.66
CA SER A 40 3.42 -0.66 3.73
C SER A 40 2.80 -0.82 5.12
N PHE A 41 1.46 -0.92 5.24
CA PHE A 41 0.75 -1.16 6.49
C PHE A 41 1.34 -2.34 7.28
N ASN A 42 1.53 -3.50 6.64
CA ASN A 42 2.10 -4.69 7.26
C ASN A 42 3.59 -4.51 7.59
N ALA A 43 4.39 -4.01 6.64
CA ALA A 43 5.82 -3.75 6.85
C ALA A 43 6.07 -2.77 8.02
N GLU A 44 5.33 -1.66 8.08
CA GLU A 44 5.42 -0.66 9.14
C GLU A 44 4.87 -1.18 10.46
N GLY A 45 3.74 -1.89 10.45
CA GLY A 45 3.14 -2.44 11.65
C GLY A 45 3.99 -3.55 12.27
N THR A 46 4.58 -4.41 11.45
CA THR A 46 5.53 -5.45 11.89
C THR A 46 6.75 -4.81 12.58
N LYS A 47 7.30 -3.73 12.03
CA LYS A 47 8.40 -2.97 12.69
C LYS A 47 8.00 -2.37 14.03
N ARG A 48 6.70 -2.15 14.28
CA ARG A 48 6.15 -1.69 15.56
C ARG A 48 5.74 -2.84 16.49
N GLY A 49 5.93 -4.10 16.08
CA GLY A 49 5.60 -5.29 16.87
C GLY A 49 4.14 -5.73 16.76
N TYR A 50 3.38 -5.22 15.78
CA TYR A 50 1.99 -5.63 15.56
C TYR A 50 1.92 -6.95 14.80
N ALA A 51 0.92 -7.77 15.13
CA ALA A 51 0.65 -9.03 14.44
C ALA A 51 -0.27 -8.78 13.23
N ILE A 52 0.33 -8.64 12.04
CA ILE A 52 -0.40 -8.35 10.80
C ILE A 52 -0.10 -9.43 9.75
N THR A 53 -1.15 -9.92 9.10
CA THR A 53 -1.05 -10.78 7.92
C THR A 53 -1.83 -10.09 6.79
N SER A 54 -1.20 -9.97 5.63
CA SER A 54 -1.81 -9.40 4.44
C SER A 54 -2.06 -10.51 3.44
N ILE A 55 -3.21 -10.51 2.78
CA ILE A 55 -3.49 -11.42 1.67
C ILE A 55 -3.92 -10.64 0.44
N ASP A 56 -3.27 -10.93 -0.69
CA ASP A 56 -3.60 -10.32 -1.96
C ASP A 56 -3.18 -11.24 -3.13
N PRO A 57 -4.02 -11.43 -4.15
CA PRO A 57 -3.62 -12.13 -5.38
C PRO A 57 -2.35 -11.60 -6.05
N ILE A 58 -1.95 -10.34 -5.86
CA ILE A 58 -0.70 -9.81 -6.43
C ILE A 58 0.53 -10.48 -5.81
N TYR A 59 0.42 -11.08 -4.62
CA TYR A 59 1.54 -11.71 -3.94
C TYR A 59 2.01 -13.01 -4.61
N LYS A 60 1.36 -13.44 -5.70
CA LYS A 60 1.92 -14.46 -6.59
C LYS A 60 3.16 -13.97 -7.35
N PHE A 61 3.34 -12.65 -7.49
CA PHE A 61 4.48 -12.03 -8.17
C PHE A 61 5.66 -11.80 -7.20
N THR A 62 6.85 -11.61 -7.76
CA THR A 62 8.04 -11.13 -7.04
C THR A 62 7.95 -9.63 -6.74
N GLY A 63 8.75 -9.14 -5.78
CA GLY A 63 8.84 -7.71 -5.50
C GLY A 63 9.17 -6.88 -6.75
N SER A 64 10.13 -7.31 -7.56
CA SER A 64 10.51 -6.61 -8.80
C SER A 64 9.37 -6.58 -9.84
N GLU A 65 8.58 -7.64 -9.96
CA GLU A 65 7.41 -7.65 -10.85
C GLU A 65 6.30 -6.73 -10.35
N ILE A 66 6.09 -6.65 -9.03
CA ILE A 66 5.13 -5.71 -8.42
C ILE A 66 5.60 -4.26 -8.67
N GLN A 67 6.89 -3.98 -8.50
CA GLN A 67 7.48 -2.68 -8.79
C GLN A 67 7.25 -2.27 -10.25
N ALA A 68 7.59 -3.14 -11.20
CA ALA A 68 7.41 -2.85 -12.63
C ALA A 68 5.94 -2.55 -12.98
N ARG A 69 4.99 -3.21 -12.31
CA ARG A 69 3.56 -2.94 -12.48
C ARG A 69 3.13 -1.58 -11.95
N PHE A 70 3.71 -1.13 -10.83
CA PHE A 70 3.48 0.21 -10.31
C PHE A 70 4.02 1.28 -11.26
N GLU A 71 5.27 1.12 -11.68
CA GLU A 71 5.95 2.04 -12.61
C GLU A 71 5.20 2.16 -13.94
N ALA A 72 4.60 1.06 -14.42
CA ALA A 72 3.81 1.07 -15.65
C ALA A 72 2.49 1.84 -15.59
N VAL A 73 1.98 2.20 -14.41
CA VAL A 73 0.65 2.85 -14.26
C VAL A 73 0.67 4.16 -13.50
N VAL A 74 1.72 4.45 -12.72
CA VAL A 74 1.73 5.61 -11.81
C VAL A 74 1.56 6.93 -12.54
N ASP A 75 2.24 7.13 -13.68
CA ASP A 75 2.18 8.40 -14.41
C ASP A 75 0.78 8.65 -14.98
N ASP A 76 0.15 7.63 -15.58
CA ASP A 76 -1.21 7.73 -16.12
C ASP A 76 -2.25 8.02 -15.03
N ILE A 77 -2.09 7.42 -13.84
CA ILE A 77 -2.97 7.67 -12.70
C ILE A 77 -2.82 9.10 -12.20
N ILE A 78 -1.58 9.58 -12.01
CA ILE A 78 -1.34 10.95 -11.54
C ILE A 78 -1.88 11.96 -12.56
N ALA A 79 -1.68 11.73 -13.86
CA ALA A 79 -2.24 12.59 -14.90
C ALA A 79 -3.78 12.63 -14.86
N GLN A 80 -4.45 11.50 -14.62
CA GLN A 80 -5.91 11.48 -14.44
C GLN A 80 -6.35 12.29 -13.22
N ILE A 81 -5.63 12.15 -12.10
CA ILE A 81 -5.91 12.90 -10.87
C ILE A 81 -5.76 14.41 -11.09
N GLU A 82 -4.70 14.83 -11.78
CA GLU A 82 -4.47 16.23 -12.13
C GLU A 82 -5.54 16.78 -13.09
N ALA A 83 -6.09 15.94 -13.94
CA ALA A 83 -7.16 16.31 -14.88
C ALA A 83 -8.55 16.43 -14.23
N THR A 84 -8.74 15.91 -13.02
CA THR A 84 -10.04 15.90 -12.32
C THR A 84 -9.97 16.59 -10.94
N PRO A 85 -9.44 17.83 -10.82
CA PRO A 85 -9.09 18.42 -9.53
C PRO A 85 -10.28 18.55 -8.55
N ASP A 86 -11.50 18.69 -9.06
CA ASP A 86 -12.72 18.84 -8.25
C ASP A 86 -13.20 17.52 -7.60
N ASP A 87 -12.68 16.37 -8.06
CA ASP A 87 -13.01 15.04 -7.51
C ASP A 87 -12.14 14.68 -6.29
N TRP A 88 -11.13 15.49 -5.97
CA TRP A 88 -10.11 15.16 -4.97
C TRP A 88 -10.09 16.14 -3.79
N SER A 89 -9.89 15.58 -2.60
CA SER A 89 -9.57 16.36 -1.39
C SER A 89 -8.07 16.32 -1.10
N TRP A 90 -7.46 17.49 -1.01
CA TRP A 90 -6.03 17.66 -0.70
C TRP A 90 -5.74 17.90 0.78
N SER A 91 -6.73 17.75 1.66
CA SER A 91 -6.59 18.03 3.09
C SER A 91 -5.57 17.13 3.81
N TYR A 92 -5.30 15.93 3.28
CA TYR A 92 -4.34 14.99 3.84
C TYR A 92 -3.02 14.96 3.07
N HIS A 93 -3.07 14.76 1.74
CA HIS A 93 -1.87 14.64 0.91
C HIS A 93 -1.33 15.96 0.37
N GLY A 94 -2.04 17.09 0.49
CA GLY A 94 -1.58 18.41 0.03
C GLY A 94 -1.62 18.65 -1.48
N SER A 95 -1.20 17.68 -2.32
CA SER A 95 -1.22 17.79 -3.78
C SER A 95 -1.11 16.43 -4.50
N PRO A 96 -1.38 16.34 -5.81
CA PRO A 96 -1.11 15.15 -6.62
C PRO A 96 0.36 14.71 -6.54
N ALA A 97 1.30 15.66 -6.54
CA ALA A 97 2.73 15.38 -6.45
C ALA A 97 3.12 14.76 -5.09
N GLU A 98 2.57 15.28 -4.00
CA GLU A 98 2.79 14.74 -2.65
C GLU A 98 2.10 13.37 -2.47
N LEU A 99 0.93 13.16 -3.09
CA LEU A 99 0.31 11.83 -3.20
C LEU A 99 1.24 10.84 -3.91
N ARG A 100 1.79 11.20 -5.09
CA ARG A 100 2.74 10.35 -5.82
C ARG A 100 3.95 9.98 -4.96
N ALA A 101 4.59 10.97 -4.37
CA ALA A 101 5.77 10.77 -3.52
C ALA A 101 5.46 9.84 -2.34
N ASN A 102 4.27 9.96 -1.73
CA ASN A 102 3.85 9.05 -0.68
C ASN A 102 3.64 7.61 -1.20
N ARG A 103 3.04 7.43 -2.38
CA ARG A 103 2.82 6.09 -2.97
C ARG A 103 4.13 5.39 -3.31
N GLU A 104 5.10 6.13 -3.84
CA GLU A 104 6.46 5.63 -4.09
C GLU A 104 7.15 5.23 -2.79
N LYS A 105 7.07 6.06 -1.74
CA LYS A 105 7.62 5.74 -0.42
C LYS A 105 6.99 4.49 0.19
N VAL A 106 5.67 4.35 0.08
CA VAL A 106 4.92 3.16 0.53
C VAL A 106 5.40 1.92 -0.22
N LEU A 107 5.51 1.98 -1.54
CA LEU A 107 6.01 0.86 -2.35
C LEU A 107 7.42 0.45 -1.91
N VAL A 108 8.34 1.40 -1.73
CA VAL A 108 9.71 1.10 -1.28
C VAL A 108 9.70 0.43 0.10
N ALA A 109 8.89 0.91 1.04
CA ALA A 109 8.79 0.31 2.36
C ALA A 109 8.22 -1.12 2.31
N PHE A 110 7.24 -1.37 1.45
CA PHE A 110 6.72 -2.71 1.17
C PHE A 110 7.79 -3.61 0.55
N LEU A 111 8.45 -3.18 -0.54
CA LEU A 111 9.43 -4.00 -1.27
C LEU A 111 10.64 -4.41 -0.41
N ASN A 112 11.07 -3.52 0.50
CA ASN A 112 12.17 -3.81 1.43
C ASN A 112 11.82 -4.90 2.46
N ASP A 113 10.53 -5.16 2.70
CA ASP A 113 10.04 -6.14 3.66
C ASP A 113 9.48 -7.39 2.99
N TYR A 114 8.94 -7.24 1.78
CA TYR A 114 8.04 -8.20 1.13
C TYR A 114 8.60 -9.62 1.03
N GLU A 115 9.81 -9.80 0.50
CA GLU A 115 10.37 -11.14 0.27
C GLU A 115 10.63 -11.89 1.60
N ASN A 116 11.11 -11.18 2.62
CA ASN A 116 11.32 -11.76 3.95
C ASN A 116 9.97 -12.03 4.63
N GLY A 117 9.05 -11.07 4.58
CA GLY A 117 7.72 -11.22 5.17
C GLY A 117 6.91 -12.35 4.54
N LYS A 118 7.07 -12.59 3.24
CA LYS A 118 6.44 -13.71 2.54
C LYS A 118 6.97 -15.06 3.02
N GLN A 119 8.28 -15.17 3.27
CA GLN A 119 8.88 -16.37 3.88
C GLN A 119 8.39 -16.59 5.32
N GLU A 120 8.12 -15.49 6.05
CA GLU A 120 7.55 -15.50 7.40
C GLU A 120 6.03 -15.75 7.43
N GLY A 121 5.37 -15.86 6.27
CA GLY A 121 3.92 -16.06 6.17
C GLY A 121 3.07 -14.81 6.42
N ARG A 122 3.66 -13.61 6.31
CA ARG A 122 2.97 -12.32 6.46
C ARG A 122 2.32 -11.80 5.18
N TYR A 123 2.71 -12.33 4.01
CA TYR A 123 2.17 -12.00 2.68
C TYR A 123 1.93 -13.28 1.87
#